data_AF-A0A8T2ZRQ5-F1
#
_entry.id   AF-A0A8T2ZRQ5-F1
#
_cell.length_a   1.000
_cell.length_b   1.000
_cell.length_c   1.000
_cell.angle_alpha   90.00
_cell.angle_beta   90.00
_cell.angle_gamma   90.00
#
_symmetry.space_group_name_H-M   'P 1'
#
loop_
_entity.id
_entity.type
_entity.pdbx_description
1 polymer ?
#
loop_
_entity_poly.entity_id
_entity_poly.type
_entity_poly.pdbx_seq_one_letter_code
_entity_poly.pdbx_strand_id
1 'polypeptide(L)'
;MWRLASNFLGKASLSRKPHSLTQKHQILVFFRCIYNHSASRPSLSIWRRKKEMGKEGLMAAKELKRLQSNPVRLDRFIKSNVSRLLKSDLLAVLAEFQRQDQVFLCMKLYDVVRKEIWYRPDMFFFRDMLMMLARNKKVDEANQVWRDLRREEVLFDQHTFGDIIRAFLDNGLPSKAMDIYEEMRQSPDPPISLPFRVILKGLIPFPELREEVKDDFLELFPDMIVYDPAEDLFEDQEREKDREDD
;
A
#
# COMPACT_ATOMS: atom_id res chain seq x y z
N MET A 1 -28.90 20.29 -12.22
CA MET A 1 -29.22 20.11 -13.65
C MET A 1 -28.43 18.90 -14.09
N TRP A 2 -29.02 17.73 -14.33
CA TRP A 2 -29.73 17.36 -15.56
C TRP A 2 -30.92 16.42 -15.29
N ARG A 3 -31.99 16.57 -16.08
CA ARG A 3 -33.21 15.75 -16.11
C ARG A 3 -33.26 14.89 -17.38
N LEU A 4 -33.80 13.68 -17.22
CA LEU A 4 -34.74 12.92 -18.10
C LEU A 4 -34.40 12.67 -19.59
N ALA A 5 -34.47 11.39 -20.00
CA ALA A 5 -35.47 10.87 -20.96
C ALA A 5 -35.33 9.34 -21.15
N SER A 6 -36.34 8.73 -21.75
CA SER A 6 -36.87 7.39 -21.51
C SER A 6 -36.95 6.49 -22.76
N ASN A 7 -37.09 5.17 -22.51
CA ASN A 7 -37.73 4.10 -23.31
C ASN A 7 -37.06 3.55 -24.59
N PHE A 8 -36.92 2.22 -24.68
CA PHE A 8 -37.63 1.39 -25.67
C PHE A 8 -37.61 -0.12 -25.33
N LEU A 9 -38.71 -0.81 -25.64
CA LEU A 9 -39.03 -2.21 -25.36
C LEU A 9 -38.29 -3.23 -26.25
N GLY A 10 -38.08 -4.44 -25.72
CA GLY A 10 -37.87 -5.66 -26.50
C GLY A 10 -38.10 -6.93 -25.67
N LYS A 11 -39.28 -7.55 -25.80
CA LYS A 11 -39.63 -8.86 -25.22
C LYS A 11 -39.04 -9.99 -26.07
N ALA A 12 -38.51 -11.04 -25.45
CA ALA A 12 -38.38 -12.37 -26.06
C ALA A 12 -38.63 -13.45 -24.99
N SER A 13 -39.47 -14.42 -25.34
CA SER A 13 -40.07 -15.45 -24.48
C SER A 13 -39.25 -16.76 -24.43
N LEU A 14 -39.52 -17.51 -23.34
CA LEU A 14 -39.00 -18.80 -22.90
C LEU A 14 -38.82 -19.91 -23.95
N SER A 15 -37.82 -20.77 -23.70
CA SER A 15 -37.92 -22.23 -23.90
C SER A 15 -37.08 -22.98 -22.84
N ARG A 16 -37.61 -24.05 -22.26
CA ARG A 16 -37.04 -24.86 -21.16
C ARG A 16 -36.58 -26.24 -21.64
N LYS A 17 -35.39 -26.64 -21.12
CA LYS A 17 -34.90 -27.99 -20.70
C LYS A 17 -34.54 -29.04 -21.80
N PRO A 18 -33.70 -30.08 -21.52
CA PRO A 18 -33.31 -30.63 -20.21
C PRO A 18 -31.81 -30.93 -19.95
N HIS A 19 -31.53 -31.32 -18.70
CA HIS A 19 -30.26 -31.77 -18.12
C HIS A 19 -29.62 -33.00 -18.78
N SER A 20 -28.28 -33.07 -18.76
CA SER A 20 -27.58 -34.30 -18.41
C SER A 20 -26.27 -34.01 -17.67
N LEU A 21 -26.01 -34.86 -16.67
CA LEU A 21 -24.86 -34.89 -15.79
C LEU A 21 -23.56 -35.07 -16.58
N THR A 22 -22.47 -34.40 -16.18
CA THR A 22 -21.11 -34.98 -16.05
C THR A 22 -20.05 -33.90 -15.78
N GLN A 23 -19.78 -33.58 -14.50
CA GLN A 23 -18.42 -33.20 -14.05
C GLN A 23 -18.30 -33.16 -12.53
N LYS A 24 -18.66 -34.26 -11.85
CA LYS A 24 -18.06 -34.57 -10.55
C LYS A 24 -16.73 -35.26 -10.85
N HIS A 25 -15.62 -34.53 -10.78
CA HIS A 25 -14.25 -34.96 -10.44
C HIS A 25 -13.27 -33.85 -10.85
N GLN A 26 -13.15 -32.79 -10.04
CA GLN A 26 -11.98 -31.91 -10.01
C GLN A 26 -11.89 -31.00 -8.77
N ILE A 27 -12.50 -31.40 -7.64
CA ILE A 27 -12.55 -30.56 -6.41
C ILE A 27 -11.51 -30.96 -5.33
N LEU A 28 -10.77 -32.05 -5.51
CA LEU A 28 -9.63 -32.35 -4.63
C LEU A 28 -8.33 -32.35 -5.43
N VAL A 29 -7.31 -31.69 -4.89
CA VAL A 29 -5.97 -31.42 -5.47
C VAL A 29 -5.87 -30.09 -6.23
N PHE A 30 -5.98 -28.97 -5.51
CA PHE A 30 -4.95 -27.90 -5.55
C PHE A 30 -4.97 -27.02 -4.28
N PHE A 31 -5.46 -27.56 -3.16
CA PHE A 31 -5.42 -26.92 -1.83
C PHE A 31 -4.08 -27.19 -1.12
N ARG A 32 -2.96 -26.92 -1.81
CA ARG A 32 -1.61 -26.96 -1.20
C ARG A 32 -0.66 -26.09 -2.00
N CYS A 33 0.00 -25.15 -1.32
CA CYS A 33 0.60 -23.89 -1.81
C CYS A 33 -0.50 -22.88 -2.14
N ILE A 34 -0.76 -21.84 -1.35
CA ILE A 34 0.16 -20.75 -1.00
C ILE A 34 -0.10 -20.27 0.45
N TYR A 35 0.51 -20.93 1.43
CA TYR A 35 0.92 -20.29 2.69
C TYR A 35 2.44 -20.25 2.66
N ASN A 36 2.97 -19.33 1.85
CA ASN A 36 4.36 -18.91 1.93
C ASN A 36 4.34 -17.43 2.25
N HIS A 37 4.66 -17.12 3.50
CA HIS A 37 5.04 -15.78 3.91
C HIS A 37 6.43 -15.48 3.31
N SER A 38 6.45 -15.24 2.00
CA SER A 38 7.55 -14.61 1.30
C SER A 38 6.92 -13.48 0.50
N ALA A 39 6.77 -12.32 1.13
CA ALA A 39 6.37 -11.12 0.43
C ALA A 39 7.34 -10.91 -0.74
N SER A 40 6.85 -11.19 -1.94
CA SER A 40 7.53 -10.96 -3.21
C SER A 40 7.99 -9.51 -3.23
N ARG A 41 9.30 -9.29 -3.39
CA ARG A 41 9.86 -7.93 -3.55
C ARG A 41 9.13 -7.27 -4.72
N PRO A 42 8.33 -6.20 -4.51
CA PRO A 42 7.59 -5.57 -5.60
C PRO A 42 8.60 -5.08 -6.64
N SER A 43 8.37 -5.31 -7.94
CA SER A 43 9.24 -4.83 -9.04
C SER A 43 9.35 -3.30 -9.01
N LEU A 44 10.53 -2.72 -9.26
CA LEU A 44 10.79 -1.27 -9.05
C LEU A 44 10.80 -0.70 -10.46
N SER A 45 10.30 0.53 -10.52
CA SER A 45 10.38 1.46 -11.63
C SER A 45 11.81 1.67 -12.15
N ILE A 46 11.91 2.28 -13.33
CA ILE A 46 13.14 2.53 -14.13
C ILE A 46 14.29 3.23 -13.38
N TRP A 47 14.04 3.77 -12.17
CA TRP A 47 15.06 4.13 -11.16
C TRP A 47 15.89 2.91 -10.66
N ARG A 48 15.47 1.67 -10.98
CA ARG A 48 16.09 0.38 -10.64
C ARG A 48 16.83 -0.22 -11.84
N ARG A 49 17.86 0.45 -12.34
CA ARG A 49 19.10 -0.31 -12.54
C ARG A 49 19.82 -0.28 -11.22
N LYS A 50 20.06 -1.46 -10.63
CA LYS A 50 20.93 -1.63 -9.46
C LYS A 50 22.34 -1.21 -9.85
N LYS A 51 22.61 0.10 -9.87
CA LYS A 51 23.97 0.59 -9.75
C LYS A 51 24.38 0.15 -8.36
N GLU A 52 25.27 -0.83 -8.31
CA GLU A 52 25.81 -1.29 -7.05
C GLU A 52 26.46 -0.09 -6.35
N MET A 53 26.18 0.03 -5.05
CA MET A 53 26.67 1.13 -4.24
C MET A 53 28.18 1.28 -4.43
N GLY A 54 28.65 2.50 -4.73
CA GLY A 54 30.07 2.75 -4.92
C GLY A 54 30.88 2.42 -3.66
N LYS A 55 32.20 2.32 -3.79
CA LYS A 55 33.10 2.05 -2.66
C LYS A 55 32.92 3.07 -1.53
N GLU A 56 32.73 4.34 -1.88
CA GLU A 56 32.46 5.42 -0.91
C GLU A 56 31.15 5.20 -0.16
N GLY A 57 30.07 4.84 -0.86
CA GLY A 57 28.80 4.50 -0.23
C GLY A 57 28.92 3.30 0.71
N LEU A 58 29.62 2.24 0.30
CA LEU A 58 29.86 1.06 1.13
C LEU A 58 30.64 1.40 2.41
N MET A 59 31.70 2.21 2.29
CA MET A 59 32.49 2.67 3.44
C MET A 59 31.66 3.55 4.37
N ALA A 60 30.87 4.48 3.82
CA ALA A 60 29.96 5.31 4.60
C ALA A 60 28.91 4.47 5.33
N ALA A 61 28.27 3.52 4.65
CA ALA A 61 27.26 2.64 5.25
C ALA A 61 27.83 1.82 6.41
N LYS A 62 29.03 1.26 6.24
CA LYS A 62 29.73 0.50 7.29
C LYS A 62 30.03 1.39 8.50
N GLU A 63 30.54 2.59 8.27
CA GLU A 63 30.96 3.49 9.35
C GLU A 63 29.77 4.10 10.09
N LEU A 64 28.68 4.43 9.40
CA LEU A 64 27.42 4.89 10.00
C LEU A 64 26.86 3.87 11.00
N LYS A 65 26.86 2.59 10.64
CA LYS A 65 26.47 1.50 11.55
C LYS A 65 27.42 1.38 12.75
N ARG A 66 28.73 1.51 12.52
CA ARG A 66 29.74 1.43 13.59
C ARG A 66 29.58 2.58 14.60
N LEU A 67 29.20 3.76 14.13
CA LEU A 67 29.07 4.97 14.94
C LEU A 67 27.68 5.16 15.55
N GLN A 68 26.68 4.32 15.22
CA GLN A 68 25.29 4.54 15.61
C GLN A 68 25.08 4.68 17.13
N SER A 69 25.91 4.01 17.94
CA SER A 69 25.86 4.07 19.40
C SER A 69 26.49 5.34 20.00
N ASN A 70 27.18 6.16 19.20
CA ASN A 70 27.81 7.41 19.64
C ASN A 70 27.27 8.59 18.82
N PRO A 71 26.19 9.26 19.28
CA PRO A 71 25.51 10.31 18.53
C PRO A 71 26.44 11.46 18.11
N VAL A 72 27.36 11.89 18.99
CA VAL A 72 28.28 13.00 18.71
C VAL A 72 29.25 12.66 17.57
N ARG A 73 29.82 11.45 17.59
CA ARG A 73 30.71 11.00 16.52
C ARG A 73 29.95 10.73 15.23
N LEU A 74 28.74 10.19 15.33
CA LEU A 74 27.87 9.95 14.20
C LEU A 74 27.53 11.27 13.47
N ASP A 75 27.04 12.27 14.21
CA ASP A 75 26.67 13.56 13.62
C ASP A 75 27.87 14.28 13.01
N ARG A 76 29.06 14.16 13.63
CA ARG A 76 30.32 14.65 13.05
C ARG A 76 30.62 13.97 11.72
N PHE A 77 30.55 12.63 11.67
CA PHE A 77 30.81 11.86 10.47
C PHE A 77 29.82 12.16 9.34
N ILE A 78 28.53 12.31 9.67
CA ILE A 78 27.50 12.70 8.71
C ILE A 78 27.85 14.04 8.07
N LYS A 79 28.22 15.04 8.87
CA LYS A 79 28.56 16.39 8.38
C LYS A 79 29.83 16.43 7.53
N SER A 80 30.81 15.56 7.77
CA SER A 80 32.10 15.59 7.06
C SER A 80 32.17 14.66 5.86
N ASN A 81 31.54 13.48 5.93
CA ASN A 81 31.70 12.41 4.95
C ASN A 81 30.43 12.16 4.15
N VAL A 82 29.28 12.07 4.82
CA VAL A 82 28.01 11.71 4.16
C VAL A 82 27.48 12.86 3.30
N SER A 83 27.60 14.10 3.77
CA SER A 83 27.24 15.34 3.03
C SER A 83 28.06 15.58 1.76
N ARG A 84 29.17 14.85 1.57
CA ARG A 84 30.04 14.93 0.39
C ARG A 84 29.81 13.77 -0.57
N LEU A 85 28.95 12.82 -0.22
CA LEU A 85 28.63 11.70 -1.10
C LEU A 85 27.90 12.20 -2.33
N LEU A 86 28.19 11.57 -3.46
CA LEU A 86 27.42 11.78 -4.68
C LEU A 86 25.97 11.39 -4.45
N LYS A 87 25.03 12.06 -5.14
CA LYS A 87 23.60 11.74 -5.12
C LYS A 87 23.34 10.24 -5.22
N SER A 88 24.00 9.55 -6.16
CA SER A 88 23.79 8.11 -6.36
C SER A 88 24.23 7.27 -5.15
N ASP A 89 25.33 7.64 -4.49
CA ASP A 89 25.82 6.88 -3.34
C ASP A 89 24.98 7.17 -2.09
N LEU A 90 24.60 8.42 -1.84
CA LEU A 90 23.75 8.76 -0.70
C LEU A 90 22.40 8.03 -0.76
N LEU A 91 21.74 8.05 -1.93
CA LEU A 91 20.48 7.35 -2.13
C LEU A 91 20.65 5.82 -2.05
N ALA A 92 21.77 5.28 -2.53
CA ALA A 92 22.06 3.85 -2.40
C ALA A 92 22.27 3.43 -0.94
N VAL A 93 22.95 4.24 -0.12
CA VAL A 93 23.10 4.00 1.31
C VAL A 93 21.75 4.05 2.02
N LEU A 94 20.90 5.05 1.71
CA LEU A 94 19.55 5.14 2.27
C LEU A 94 18.72 3.91 1.92
N ALA A 95 18.71 3.50 0.64
CA ALA A 95 17.99 2.32 0.18
C ALA A 95 18.49 1.04 0.86
N GLU A 96 19.80 0.90 1.07
CA GLU A 96 20.37 -0.24 1.77
C GLU A 96 19.99 -0.27 3.26
N PHE A 97 19.92 0.89 3.92
CA PHE A 97 19.44 0.98 5.30
C PHE A 97 17.94 0.71 5.41
N GLN A 98 17.14 1.18 4.46
CA GLN A 98 15.73 0.83 4.39
C GLN A 98 15.57 -0.69 4.25
N ARG A 99 16.33 -1.33 3.36
CA ARG A 99 16.32 -2.79 3.15
C ARG A 99 16.71 -3.59 4.39
N GLN A 100 17.49 -3.00 5.29
CA GLN A 100 17.94 -3.60 6.55
C GLN A 100 17.14 -3.13 7.77
N ASP A 101 16.09 -2.34 7.55
CA ASP A 101 15.21 -1.82 8.60
C ASP A 101 15.95 -1.02 9.67
N GLN A 102 17.03 -0.33 9.29
CA GLN A 102 17.80 0.54 10.17
C GLN A 102 17.12 1.92 10.31
N VAL A 103 15.92 1.94 10.90
CA VAL A 103 15.05 3.13 11.02
C VAL A 103 15.80 4.38 11.45
N PHE A 104 16.59 4.28 12.53
CA PHE A 104 17.32 5.42 13.08
C PHE A 104 18.28 6.05 12.06
N LEU A 105 19.05 5.22 11.35
CA LEU A 105 19.97 5.68 10.32
C LEU A 105 19.21 6.17 9.08
N CYS A 106 18.10 5.53 8.70
CA CYS A 106 17.23 6.02 7.63
C CYS A 106 16.72 7.43 7.91
N MET A 107 16.25 7.71 9.12
CA MET A 107 15.77 9.04 9.50
C MET A 107 16.90 10.08 9.50
N LYS A 108 18.11 9.71 9.96
CA LYS A 108 19.29 10.58 9.85
C LYS A 108 19.63 10.89 8.39
N LEU A 109 19.59 9.90 7.50
CA LEU A 109 19.87 10.11 6.08
C LEU A 109 18.73 10.84 5.35
N TYR A 110 17.48 10.64 5.76
CA TYR A 110 16.32 11.40 5.28
C TYR A 110 16.53 12.90 5.47
N ASP A 111 16.96 13.31 6.67
CA ASP A 111 17.28 14.72 6.97
C ASP A 111 18.46 15.25 6.15
N VAL A 112 19.45 14.40 5.82
CA VAL A 112 20.59 14.80 4.99
C VAL A 112 20.14 14.99 3.55
N VAL A 113 19.44 14.00 2.98
CA VAL A 113 18.94 14.04 1.59
C VAL A 113 18.11 15.30 1.36
N ARG A 114 17.21 15.66 2.29
CA ARG A 114 16.37 16.87 2.18
C ARG A 114 17.12 18.20 2.23
N LYS A 115 18.37 18.20 2.70
CA LYS A 115 19.25 19.40 2.76
C LYS A 115 20.18 19.52 1.55
N GLU A 116 20.23 18.51 0.69
CA GLU A 116 21.10 18.51 -0.49
C GLU A 116 20.61 19.47 -1.57
N ILE A 117 21.54 20.13 -2.27
CA ILE A 117 21.22 21.14 -3.30
C ILE A 117 20.41 20.53 -4.46
N TRP A 118 20.68 19.26 -4.77
CA TRP A 118 20.01 18.51 -5.83
C TRP A 118 18.68 17.90 -5.39
N TYR A 119 18.29 18.05 -4.13
CA TYR A 119 17.04 17.52 -3.61
C TYR A 119 15.84 18.16 -4.30
N ARG A 120 14.92 17.32 -4.74
CA ARG A 120 13.60 17.75 -5.20
C ARG A 120 12.59 16.84 -4.52
N PRO A 121 11.55 17.40 -3.85
CA PRO A 121 10.49 16.59 -3.26
C PRO A 121 9.90 15.65 -4.32
N ASP A 122 9.76 14.38 -3.96
CA ASP A 122 9.37 13.32 -4.88
C ASP A 122 8.43 12.34 -4.18
N MET A 123 7.32 12.01 -4.84
CA MET A 123 6.31 11.08 -4.33
C MET A 123 6.94 9.74 -3.93
N PHE A 124 7.80 9.18 -4.77
CA PHE A 124 8.40 7.87 -4.49
C PHE A 124 9.33 7.90 -3.28
N PHE A 125 10.10 8.97 -3.11
CA PHE A 125 10.94 9.17 -1.94
C PHE A 125 10.15 9.13 -0.63
N PHE A 126 9.03 9.86 -0.55
CA PHE A 126 8.16 9.84 0.63
C PHE A 126 7.46 8.49 0.82
N ARG A 127 6.93 7.91 -0.26
CA ARG A 127 6.33 6.58 -0.25
C ARG A 127 7.29 5.54 0.32
N ASP A 128 8.53 5.48 -0.15
CA ASP A 128 9.50 4.47 0.30
C ASP A 128 9.87 4.64 1.78
N MET A 129 9.94 5.88 2.27
CA MET A 129 10.12 6.17 3.70
C MET A 129 8.91 5.68 4.51
N LEU A 130 7.69 5.99 4.09
CA LEU A 130 6.47 5.59 4.80
C LEU A 130 6.29 4.07 4.80
N MET A 131 6.57 3.40 3.68
CA MET A 131 6.55 1.93 3.59
C MET A 131 7.58 1.29 4.54
N MET A 132 8.74 1.92 4.75
CA MET A 132 9.74 1.49 5.73
C MET A 132 9.27 1.69 7.17
N LEU A 133 8.64 2.82 7.46
CA LEU A 133 8.16 3.14 8.80
C LEU A 133 6.95 2.27 9.18
N ALA A 134 6.04 1.97 8.24
CA ALA A 134 4.92 1.07 8.44
C ALA A 134 5.37 -0.33 8.86
N ARG A 135 6.30 -0.95 8.09
CA ARG A 135 6.82 -2.30 8.42
C ARG A 135 7.61 -2.38 9.72
N ASN A 136 8.17 -1.26 10.17
CA ASN A 136 8.88 -1.15 11.45
C ASN A 136 8.00 -0.64 12.61
N LYS A 137 6.72 -0.39 12.35
CA LYS A 137 5.74 0.13 13.32
C LYS A 137 6.17 1.45 13.98
N LYS A 138 6.73 2.35 13.18
CA LYS A 138 7.28 3.65 13.59
C LYS A 138 6.32 4.78 13.27
N VAL A 139 5.24 4.87 14.06
CA VAL A 139 4.11 5.77 13.83
C VAL A 139 4.51 7.24 14.01
N ASP A 140 5.32 7.57 15.01
CA ASP A 140 5.74 8.95 15.27
C ASP A 140 6.61 9.51 14.14
N GLU A 141 7.57 8.73 13.67
CA GLU A 141 8.39 9.06 12.52
C GLU A 141 7.55 9.10 11.23
N ALA A 142 6.57 8.21 11.07
CA ALA A 142 5.65 8.26 9.93
C ALA A 142 4.83 9.56 9.92
N ASN A 143 4.38 10.01 11.09
CA ASN A 143 3.70 11.30 11.25
C ASN A 143 4.62 12.47 10.92
N GLN A 144 5.91 12.39 11.26
CA GLN A 144 6.89 13.40 10.85
C GLN A 144 7.03 13.44 9.32
N VAL A 145 7.26 12.29 8.68
CA VAL A 145 7.41 12.20 7.21
C VAL A 145 6.15 12.67 6.50
N TRP A 146 4.97 12.37 7.04
CA TRP A 146 3.69 12.83 6.49
C TRP A 146 3.50 14.35 6.60
N ARG A 147 3.87 14.95 7.73
CA ARG A 147 3.86 16.42 7.88
C ARG A 147 4.82 17.09 6.91
N ASP A 148 5.99 16.50 6.71
CA ASP A 148 6.99 16.99 5.78
C ASP A 148 6.53 16.88 4.32
N LEU A 149 5.87 15.78 3.94
CA LEU A 149 5.22 15.62 2.65
C LEU A 149 4.22 16.75 2.36
N ARG A 150 3.34 17.07 3.32
CA ARG A 150 2.38 18.16 3.18
C ARG A 150 3.06 19.53 3.10
N ARG A 151 4.09 19.77 3.91
CA ARG A 151 4.84 21.03 3.88
C ARG A 151 5.55 21.25 2.55
N GLU A 152 6.00 20.18 1.91
CA GLU A 152 6.66 20.22 0.61
C GLU A 152 5.67 20.07 -0.56
N GLU A 153 4.37 20.10 -0.29
CA GLU A 153 3.29 20.08 -1.29
C GLU A 153 3.38 18.88 -2.25
N VAL A 154 3.91 17.75 -1.76
CA VAL A 154 3.98 16.51 -2.55
C VAL A 154 2.63 15.82 -2.51
N LEU A 155 2.03 15.64 -3.68
CA LEU A 155 0.76 14.94 -3.85
C LEU A 155 1.00 13.46 -4.14
N PHE A 156 0.13 12.62 -3.58
CA PHE A 156 0.07 11.20 -3.88
C PHE A 156 -1.06 10.92 -4.86
N ASP A 157 -0.79 10.04 -5.81
CA ASP A 157 -1.85 9.45 -6.62
C ASP A 157 -2.65 8.44 -5.79
N GLN A 158 -3.85 8.13 -6.26
CA GLN A 158 -4.77 7.19 -5.62
C GLN A 158 -4.15 5.80 -5.40
N HIS A 159 -3.26 5.34 -6.29
CA HIS A 159 -2.55 4.08 -6.13
C HIS A 159 -1.56 4.10 -4.96
N THR A 160 -0.82 5.19 -4.81
CA THR A 160 0.16 5.40 -3.73
C THR A 160 -0.54 5.47 -2.37
N PHE A 161 -1.70 6.13 -2.29
CA PHE A 161 -2.53 6.05 -1.10
C PHE A 161 -2.91 4.61 -0.76
N GLY A 162 -3.47 3.85 -1.73
CA GLY A 162 -3.83 2.46 -1.54
C GLY A 162 -2.67 1.58 -1.05
N ASP A 163 -1.48 1.75 -1.64
CA ASP A 163 -0.25 1.05 -1.23
C ASP A 163 0.13 1.34 0.23
N ILE A 164 0.13 2.61 0.62
CA ILE A 164 0.56 3.03 1.96
C ILE A 164 -0.47 2.60 3.01
N ILE A 165 -1.77 2.83 2.76
CA ILE A 165 -2.85 2.41 3.67
C ILE A 165 -2.75 0.90 3.88
N ARG A 166 -2.60 0.13 2.80
CA ARG A 166 -2.42 -1.32 2.88
C ARG A 166 -1.22 -1.72 3.74
N ALA A 167 -0.09 -1.03 3.58
CA ALA A 167 1.11 -1.31 4.36
C ALA A 167 0.92 -1.05 5.86
N PHE A 168 0.19 0.00 6.26
CA PHE A 168 -0.13 0.23 7.67
C PHE A 168 -1.11 -0.83 8.20
N LEU A 169 -2.12 -1.23 7.42
CA LEU A 169 -3.04 -2.30 7.79
C LEU A 169 -2.34 -3.65 7.98
N ASP A 170 -1.46 -4.03 7.05
CA ASP A 170 -0.67 -5.27 7.14
C ASP A 170 0.24 -5.33 8.37
N ASN A 171 0.60 -4.18 8.93
CA ASN A 171 1.44 -4.08 10.11
C ASN A 171 0.66 -3.85 11.40
N GLY A 172 -0.68 -3.96 11.35
CA GLY A 172 -1.56 -3.83 12.51
C GLY A 172 -1.69 -2.40 13.02
N LEU A 173 -1.66 -1.42 12.12
CA LEU A 173 -1.76 0.01 12.44
C LEU A 173 -3.02 0.64 11.80
N PRO A 174 -4.23 0.15 12.11
CA PRO A 174 -5.46 0.58 11.45
C PRO A 174 -5.78 2.05 11.69
N SER A 175 -5.55 2.58 12.89
CA SER A 175 -5.77 4.01 13.18
C SER A 175 -4.98 4.91 12.25
N LYS A 176 -3.67 4.65 12.07
CA LYS A 176 -2.86 5.44 11.14
C LYS A 176 -3.25 5.23 9.67
N ALA A 177 -3.69 4.01 9.32
CA ALA A 177 -4.17 3.71 7.98
C ALA A 177 -5.43 4.51 7.65
N MET A 178 -6.37 4.63 8.59
CA MET A 178 -7.61 5.39 8.42
C MET A 178 -7.36 6.91 8.40
N ASP A 179 -6.39 7.43 9.17
CA ASP A 179 -5.97 8.84 9.02
C ASP A 179 -5.54 9.16 7.58
N ILE A 180 -4.83 8.23 6.94
CA ILE A 180 -4.34 8.38 5.57
C ILE A 180 -5.48 8.18 4.56
N TYR A 181 -6.43 7.27 4.86
CA TYR A 181 -7.64 7.07 4.06
C TYR A 181 -8.48 8.34 3.96
N GLU A 182 -8.64 9.08 5.05
CA GLU A 182 -9.36 10.35 5.01
C GLU A 182 -8.68 11.40 4.14
N GLU A 183 -7.34 11.43 4.13
CA GLU A 183 -6.61 12.29 3.21
C GLU A 183 -6.75 11.83 1.75
N MET A 184 -6.85 10.52 1.49
CA MET A 184 -7.15 9.99 0.16
C MET A 184 -8.54 10.44 -0.34
N ARG A 185 -9.55 10.45 0.53
CA ARG A 185 -10.92 10.91 0.21
C ARG A 185 -10.97 12.40 -0.10
N GLN A 186 -10.13 13.18 0.56
CA GLN A 186 -10.01 14.63 0.34
C GLN A 186 -9.10 15.00 -0.83
N SER A 187 -8.47 14.01 -1.48
CA SER A 187 -7.61 14.23 -2.64
C SER A 187 -8.40 14.86 -3.79
N PRO A 188 -7.80 15.82 -4.54
CA PRO A 188 -8.42 16.38 -5.73
C PRO A 188 -8.54 15.36 -6.88
N ASP A 189 -7.76 14.27 -6.84
CA ASP A 189 -7.79 13.24 -7.86
C ASP A 189 -9.07 12.40 -7.76
N PRO A 190 -9.77 12.14 -8.88
CA PRO A 190 -10.97 11.31 -8.88
C PRO A 190 -10.72 9.95 -8.23
N PRO A 191 -11.63 9.46 -7.37
CA PRO A 191 -11.48 8.15 -6.75
C PRO A 191 -11.46 7.06 -7.82
N ILE A 192 -10.60 6.07 -7.62
CA ILE A 192 -10.49 4.88 -8.47
C ILE A 192 -10.79 3.63 -7.64
N SER A 193 -11.43 2.64 -8.25
CA SER A 193 -11.94 1.48 -7.52
C SER A 193 -10.85 0.56 -6.95
N LEU A 194 -9.68 0.48 -7.59
CA LEU A 194 -8.64 -0.49 -7.22
C LEU A 194 -8.03 -0.24 -5.83
N PRO A 195 -7.59 0.98 -5.45
CA PRO A 195 -7.15 1.30 -4.09
C PRO A 195 -8.15 0.91 -3.01
N PHE A 196 -9.44 1.21 -3.19
CA PHE A 196 -10.47 0.80 -2.23
C PHE A 196 -10.54 -0.71 -2.06
N ARG A 197 -10.52 -1.48 -3.16
CA ARG A 197 -10.49 -2.97 -3.09
C ARG A 197 -9.27 -3.48 -2.33
N VAL A 198 -8.12 -2.83 -2.50
CA VAL A 198 -6.88 -3.15 -1.76
C VAL A 198 -7.06 -2.85 -0.26
N ILE A 199 -7.66 -1.72 0.09
CA ILE A 199 -7.92 -1.30 1.48
C ILE A 199 -8.93 -2.24 2.14
N LEU A 200 -10.06 -2.53 1.50
CA LEU A 200 -11.08 -3.47 1.97
C LEU A 200 -10.51 -4.85 2.26
N LYS A 201 -9.60 -5.35 1.40
CA LYS A 201 -8.88 -6.60 1.64
C LYS A 201 -7.98 -6.50 2.89
N GLY A 202 -7.35 -5.36 3.12
CA GLY A 202 -6.54 -5.14 4.32
C GLY A 202 -7.33 -4.96 5.60
N LEU A 203 -8.60 -4.56 5.49
CA LEU A 203 -9.52 -4.36 6.60
C LEU A 203 -10.28 -5.63 7.01
N ILE A 204 -10.02 -6.79 6.39
CA ILE A 204 -10.62 -8.07 6.81
C ILE A 204 -10.48 -8.31 8.33
N PRO A 205 -9.33 -8.03 8.99
CA PRO A 205 -9.21 -8.18 10.44
C PRO A 205 -9.92 -7.11 11.28
N PHE A 206 -10.48 -6.07 10.63
CA PHE A 206 -11.10 -4.89 11.26
C PHE A 206 -12.51 -4.64 10.68
N PRO A 207 -13.51 -5.48 11.02
CA PRO A 207 -14.84 -5.44 10.38
C PRO A 207 -15.54 -4.09 10.43
N GLU A 208 -15.49 -3.40 11.57
CA GLU A 208 -16.14 -2.09 11.75
C GLU A 208 -15.64 -1.06 10.74
N LEU A 209 -14.30 -0.97 10.57
CA LEU A 209 -13.67 -0.07 9.60
C LEU A 209 -13.88 -0.56 8.16
N ARG A 210 -13.99 -1.88 7.95
CA ARG A 210 -14.22 -2.44 6.63
C ARG A 210 -15.59 -2.03 6.09
N GLU A 211 -16.62 -2.08 6.93
CA GLU A 211 -17.97 -1.68 6.53
C GLU A 211 -18.04 -0.19 6.19
N GLU A 212 -17.38 0.68 6.97
CA GLU A 212 -17.26 2.10 6.66
C GLU A 212 -16.66 2.34 5.26
N VAL A 213 -15.54 1.70 4.95
CA VAL A 213 -14.89 1.82 3.63
C VAL A 213 -15.72 1.16 2.51
N LYS A 214 -16.53 0.14 2.84
CA LYS A 214 -17.41 -0.55 1.88
C LYS A 214 -18.57 0.35 1.50
N ASP A 215 -19.18 1.02 2.46
CA ASP A 215 -20.25 2.00 2.24
C ASP A 215 -19.75 3.16 1.36
N ASP A 216 -18.59 3.74 1.70
CA ASP A 216 -17.93 4.77 0.88
C ASP A 216 -17.65 4.27 -0.55
N PHE A 217 -17.21 3.01 -0.71
CA PHE A 217 -16.96 2.42 -2.02
C PHE A 217 -18.24 2.29 -2.86
N LEU A 218 -19.33 1.82 -2.27
CA LEU A 218 -20.60 1.64 -2.97
C LEU A 218 -21.26 2.98 -3.32
N GLU A 219 -21.09 4.00 -2.48
CA GLU A 219 -21.53 5.37 -2.80
C GLU A 219 -20.79 5.92 -4.03
N LEU A 220 -19.47 5.71 -4.09
CA LEU A 220 -18.63 6.20 -5.18
C LEU A 220 -18.74 5.35 -6.46
N PHE A 221 -19.06 4.06 -6.34
CA PHE A 221 -19.11 3.09 -7.44
C PHE A 221 -20.37 2.20 -7.37
N PRO A 222 -21.58 2.75 -7.60
CA PRO A 222 -22.86 2.04 -7.38
C PRO A 222 -23.06 0.81 -8.27
N ASP A 223 -22.41 0.76 -9.44
CA ASP A 223 -22.51 -0.38 -10.38
C ASP A 223 -21.50 -1.51 -10.06
N MET A 224 -20.68 -1.37 -9.01
CA MET A 224 -19.60 -2.30 -8.68
C MET A 224 -19.93 -3.15 -7.46
N ILE A 225 -19.94 -4.46 -7.64
CA ILE A 225 -20.08 -5.42 -6.54
C ILE A 225 -18.71 -5.66 -5.88
N VAL A 226 -18.67 -5.57 -4.56
CA VAL A 226 -17.56 -5.99 -3.72
C VAL A 226 -17.83 -7.43 -3.28
N TYR A 227 -16.96 -8.37 -3.64
CA TYR A 227 -17.07 -9.75 -3.15
C TYR A 227 -16.88 -9.77 -1.63
N ASP A 228 -17.90 -10.23 -0.92
CA ASP A 228 -17.89 -10.33 0.53
C ASP A 228 -18.12 -11.78 0.94
N PRO A 229 -17.04 -12.55 1.19
CA PRO A 229 -17.15 -13.98 1.42
C PRO A 229 -18.09 -14.35 2.56
N ALA A 230 -18.30 -13.46 3.55
CA ALA A 230 -19.24 -13.73 4.63
C ALA A 230 -20.69 -13.65 4.13
N GLU A 231 -21.08 -12.55 3.48
CA GLU A 231 -22.44 -12.36 2.95
C GLU A 231 -22.78 -13.39 1.86
N ASP A 232 -21.85 -13.66 0.93
CA ASP A 232 -22.05 -14.60 -0.17
C ASP A 232 -22.29 -16.05 0.33
N LEU A 233 -21.65 -16.46 1.43
CA LEU A 233 -21.86 -17.78 2.04
C LEU A 233 -23.18 -17.91 2.80
N PHE A 234 -23.73 -16.80 3.31
CA PHE A 234 -25.06 -16.79 3.94
C PHE A 234 -26.18 -16.74 2.89
N GLU A 235 -25.99 -15.99 1.79
CA GLU A 235 -26.94 -15.99 0.66
C GLU A 235 -27.07 -17.36 0.00
N ASP A 236 -25.98 -18.10 -0.16
CA ASP A 236 -26.02 -19.46 -0.73
C ASP A 236 -26.74 -20.45 0.19
N GLN A 237 -26.62 -20.30 1.52
CA GLN A 237 -27.30 -21.16 2.50
C GLN A 237 -28.81 -20.88 2.58
N GLU A 238 -29.24 -19.62 2.46
CA GLU A 238 -30.66 -19.26 2.40
C GLU A 238 -31.30 -19.76 1.09
N ARG A 239 -30.59 -19.61 -0.04
CA ARG A 239 -31.04 -20.15 -1.34
C ARG A 239 -31.07 -21.68 -1.42
N GLU A 240 -30.32 -22.38 -0.56
CA GLU A 240 -30.38 -23.84 -0.44
C GLU A 240 -31.55 -24.27 0.45
N LYS A 241 -31.81 -23.58 1.58
CA LYS A 241 -32.99 -23.83 2.42
C LYS A 241 -34.30 -23.64 1.68
N ASP A 242 -34.43 -22.57 0.90
CA ASP A 242 -35.64 -22.30 0.10
C ASP A 242 -35.86 -23.34 -1.02
N ARG A 243 -34.85 -24.17 -1.34
CA ARG A 243 -34.95 -25.27 -2.33
C ARG A 243 -35.19 -26.64 -1.71
N GLU A 244 -35.09 -26.78 -0.39
CA GLU A 244 -35.38 -28.02 0.33
C GLU A 244 -36.83 -28.07 0.87
N ASP A 245 -37.52 -26.92 0.91
CA ASP A 245 -38.90 -26.77 1.38
C ASP A 245 -39.98 -26.80 0.26
N ASP A 246 -39.59 -27.03 -1.01
CA ASP A 246 -40.45 -27.16 -2.21
C ASP A 246 -40.47 -28.62 -2.76
#